data_AF-A0A1E4BYV3-F1
#
_entry.id   AF-A0A1E4BYV3-F1
#
_cell.length_a   1.000
_cell.length_b   1.000
_cell.length_c   1.000
_cell.angle_alpha   90.00
_cell.angle_beta   90.00
_cell.angle_gamma   90.00
#
_symmetry.space_group_name_H-M   'P 1'
#
loop_
_entity.id
_entity.type
_entity.pdbx_description
1 polymer ?
#
loop_
_entity_poly.entity_id
_entity_poly.type
_entity_poly.pdbx_seq_one_letter_code
_entity_poly.pdbx_strand_id
1 'polypeptide(L)'
;MNQAINQLVQFLQQGIAAIFRFIQLVWTWSFGQIVQILQSNWQSLPAWKIVVLALVIVAIVYVLYKAVVSLWSAAEKVLLAFVALLGVLITMLPYIVIAGLIAAGGGWVIQNVNF
;
A
#
# COMPACT_ATOMS: atom_id res chain seq x y z
N MET A 1 -22.45 -16.80 -16.41
CA MET A 1 -21.87 -16.05 -15.27
C MET A 1 -20.35 -16.19 -15.17
N ASN A 2 -19.76 -17.40 -15.18
CA ASN A 2 -18.30 -17.57 -15.10
C ASN A 2 -17.52 -16.85 -16.22
N GLN A 3 -18.04 -16.81 -17.45
CA GLN A 3 -17.41 -16.05 -18.54
C GLN A 3 -17.42 -14.53 -18.31
N ALA A 4 -18.55 -13.97 -17.84
CA ALA A 4 -18.65 -12.54 -17.54
C ALA A 4 -17.74 -12.14 -16.36
N ILE A 5 -17.68 -12.99 -15.32
CA ILE A 5 -16.76 -12.81 -14.19
C ILE A 5 -15.30 -12.88 -14.65
N ASN A 6 -14.94 -13.86 -15.48
CA ASN A 6 -13.58 -13.98 -16.01
C ASN A 6 -13.18 -12.80 -16.90
N GLN A 7 -14.09 -12.29 -17.74
CA GLN A 7 -13.84 -11.09 -18.55
C GLN A 7 -13.66 -9.85 -17.68
N LEU A 8 -14.49 -9.68 -16.64
CA LEU A 8 -14.34 -8.57 -15.69
C LEU A 8 -13.02 -8.66 -14.92
N VAL A 9 -12.63 -9.85 -14.44
CA VAL A 9 -11.35 -10.07 -13.76
C VAL A 9 -10.17 -9.79 -14.70
N GLN A 10 -10.22 -10.26 -15.94
CA GLN A 10 -9.19 -9.97 -16.94
C GLN A 10 -9.10 -8.47 -17.23
N PHE A 11 -10.22 -7.78 -17.41
CA PHE A 11 -10.25 -6.34 -17.63
C PHE A 11 -9.65 -5.57 -16.44
N LEU A 12 -10.01 -5.94 -15.20
CA LEU A 12 -9.44 -5.34 -13.99
C LEU A 12 -7.93 -5.59 -13.89
N GLN A 13 -7.48 -6.82 -14.13
CA GLN A 13 -6.05 -7.15 -14.12
C GLN A 13 -5.28 -6.40 -15.21
N GLN A 14 -5.85 -6.30 -16.41
CA GLN A 14 -5.24 -5.60 -17.53
C GLN A 14 -5.18 -4.09 -17.28
N GLY A 15 -6.23 -3.51 -16.69
CA GLY A 15 -6.26 -2.13 -16.24
C GLY A 15 -5.22 -1.84 -15.15
N ILE A 16 -5.15 -2.68 -14.12
CA ILE A 16 -4.14 -2.59 -13.06
C ILE A 16 -2.72 -2.71 -13.65
N ALA A 17 -2.49 -3.67 -14.53
CA ALA A 17 -1.20 -3.86 -15.19
C ALA A 17 -0.80 -2.65 -16.06
N ALA A 18 -1.75 -2.03 -16.76
CA ALA A 18 -1.50 -0.82 -17.54
C ALA A 18 -1.08 0.36 -16.64
N ILE A 19 -1.78 0.55 -15.52
CA ILE A 19 -1.43 1.57 -14.52
C ILE A 19 -0.03 1.33 -13.97
N PHE A 20 0.29 0.08 -13.57
CA PHE A 20 1.62 -0.25 -13.07
C PHE A 20 2.73 -0.02 -14.11
N ARG A 21 2.51 -0.40 -15.38
CA ARG A 21 3.48 -0.13 -16.46
C ARG A 21 3.71 1.36 -16.67
N PHE A 22 2.64 2.15 -16.62
CA PHE A 22 2.76 3.61 -16.73
C PHE A 22 3.55 4.20 -15.57
N ILE A 23 3.22 3.80 -14.33
CA ILE A 23 3.95 4.21 -13.13
C ILE A 23 5.43 3.82 -13.26
N GLN A 24 5.72 2.58 -13.67
CA GLN A 24 7.08 2.10 -13.86
C GLN A 24 7.84 2.90 -14.92
N LEU A 25 7.19 3.26 -16.03
CA LEU A 25 7.79 4.08 -17.09
C LEU A 25 8.16 5.47 -16.56
N VAL A 26 7.19 6.16 -15.94
CA VAL A 26 7.42 7.48 -15.36
C VAL A 26 8.51 7.41 -14.30
N TRP A 27 8.46 6.40 -13.43
CA TRP A 27 9.46 6.19 -12.38
C TRP A 27 10.87 6.01 -12.94
N THR A 28 11.03 5.07 -13.87
CA THR A 28 12.35 4.74 -14.45
C THR A 28 12.92 5.94 -15.19
N TRP A 29 12.08 6.65 -15.94
CA TRP A 29 12.49 7.87 -16.64
C TRP A 29 12.90 8.98 -15.66
N SER A 30 12.07 9.28 -14.66
CA SER A 30 12.34 10.32 -13.67
C SER A 30 13.60 10.02 -12.84
N PHE A 31 13.77 8.78 -12.38
CA PHE A 31 14.99 8.38 -11.66
C PHE A 31 16.23 8.47 -12.55
N GLY A 32 16.12 8.08 -13.83
CA GLY A 32 17.20 8.22 -14.79
C GLY A 32 17.69 9.67 -14.91
N GLN A 33 16.77 10.64 -14.99
CA GLN A 33 17.11 12.06 -15.04
C GLN A 33 17.81 12.55 -13.77
N ILE A 34 17.31 12.17 -12.60
CA ILE A 34 17.92 12.56 -11.31
C ILE A 34 19.35 11.99 -11.20
N VAL A 35 19.54 10.71 -11.53
CA VAL A 35 20.86 10.06 -11.46
C VAL A 35 21.84 10.65 -12.47
N GLN A 36 21.40 10.95 -13.69
CA GLN A 36 22.25 11.60 -14.70
C GLN A 36 22.75 12.96 -14.23
N ILE A 37 21.88 13.73 -13.58
CA ILE A 37 22.27 15.00 -12.97
C ILE A 37 23.34 14.73 -11.89
N LEU A 38 23.08 13.84 -10.94
CA LEU A 38 24.01 13.49 -9.85
C LEU A 38 25.39 12.98 -10.32
N GLN A 39 25.43 12.23 -11.42
CA GLN A 39 26.66 11.69 -12.01
C GLN A 39 27.39 12.68 -12.93
N SER A 40 26.80 13.82 -13.26
CA SER A 40 27.44 14.80 -14.14
C SER A 40 28.69 15.41 -13.51
N ASN A 41 29.67 15.84 -14.32
CA ASN A 41 30.91 16.44 -13.81
C ASN A 41 30.70 17.90 -13.37
N TRP A 42 30.12 18.08 -12.19
CA TRP A 42 29.78 19.36 -11.56
C TRP A 42 30.93 20.37 -11.51
N GLN A 43 32.15 19.90 -11.28
CA GLN A 43 33.34 20.75 -11.16
C GLN A 43 33.82 21.35 -12.49
N SER A 44 33.43 20.78 -13.63
CA SER A 44 33.78 21.29 -14.96
C SER A 44 32.80 22.34 -15.49
N LEU A 45 31.73 22.62 -14.75
CA LEU A 45 30.67 23.52 -15.20
C LEU A 45 30.99 25.00 -14.87
N PRO A 46 30.64 25.94 -15.76
CA PRO A 46 30.68 27.37 -15.45
C PRO A 46 29.85 27.71 -14.22
N ALA A 47 30.28 28.70 -13.42
CA ALA A 47 29.65 29.09 -12.16
C ALA A 47 28.13 29.36 -12.27
N TRP A 48 27.67 29.97 -13.36
CA TRP A 48 26.24 30.25 -13.55
C TRP A 48 25.39 28.97 -13.71
N LYS A 49 25.94 27.90 -14.31
CA LYS A 49 25.23 26.61 -14.44
C LYS A 49 25.10 25.92 -13.09
N ILE A 50 26.09 26.08 -12.21
CA ILE A 50 26.07 25.54 -10.84
C ILE A 50 24.95 26.19 -10.02
N VAL A 51 24.74 27.49 -10.16
CA VAL A 51 23.64 28.20 -9.48
C VAL A 51 22.27 27.69 -9.94
N VAL A 52 22.07 27.52 -11.25
CA VAL A 52 20.83 26.94 -11.81
C VAL A 52 20.61 25.52 -11.27
N LEU A 53 21.67 24.72 -11.24
CA LEU A 53 21.63 23.35 -10.75
C LEU A 53 21.27 23.24 -9.28
N ALA A 54 21.83 24.11 -8.44
CA ALA A 54 21.45 24.18 -7.02
C ALA A 54 19.95 24.48 -6.86
N LEU A 55 19.41 25.40 -7.67
CA LEU A 55 17.99 25.73 -7.67
C LEU A 55 17.12 24.54 -8.10
N VAL A 56 17.54 23.80 -9.13
CA VAL A 56 16.87 22.57 -9.58
C VAL A 56 16.88 21.50 -8.50
N ILE A 57 18.02 21.28 -7.81
CA ILE A 57 18.10 20.31 -6.71
C ILE A 57 17.13 20.68 -5.59
N VAL A 58 17.09 21.96 -5.19
CA VAL A 58 16.15 22.44 -4.16
C VAL A 58 14.70 22.19 -4.59
N ALA A 59 14.36 22.45 -5.85
CA ALA A 59 13.02 22.17 -6.39
C ALA A 59 12.69 20.66 -6.36
N ILE A 60 13.63 19.79 -6.75
CA ILE A 60 13.45 18.33 -6.70
C ILE A 60 13.22 17.86 -5.26
N VAL A 61 14.06 18.31 -4.32
CA VAL A 61 13.94 17.96 -2.90
C VAL A 61 12.58 18.39 -2.34
N TYR A 62 12.12 19.59 -2.69
CA TYR A 62 10.80 20.08 -2.28
C TYR A 62 9.66 19.19 -2.78
N VAL A 63 9.69 18.80 -4.06
CA VAL A 63 8.66 17.92 -4.64
C VAL A 63 8.70 16.53 -4.00
N LEU A 64 9.89 15.96 -3.79
CA LEU A 64 10.06 14.66 -3.14
C LEU A 64 9.57 14.68 -1.69
N TYR A 65 9.87 15.74 -0.94
CA TYR A 65 9.37 15.92 0.42
C TYR A 65 7.84 15.89 0.46
N LYS A 66 7.19 16.65 -0.44
CA LYS A 66 5.72 16.66 -0.54
C LYS A 66 5.15 15.28 -0.87
N ALA A 67 5.81 14.53 -1.76
CA ALA A 67 5.41 13.17 -2.11
C ALA A 67 5.50 12.23 -0.89
N VAL A 68 6.60 12.27 -0.13
CA VAL A 68 6.78 11.45 1.08
C VAL A 68 5.71 11.76 2.13
N VAL A 69 5.42 13.03 2.38
CA VAL A 69 4.36 13.42 3.33
C VAL A 69 2.98 12.93 2.89
N SER A 70 2.69 13.00 1.58
CA SER A 70 1.44 12.47 1.04
C SER A 70 1.35 10.95 1.20
N LEU A 71 2.45 10.23 0.95
CA LEU A 71 2.51 8.78 1.14
C LEU A 71 2.34 8.40 2.62
N TRP A 72 2.94 9.17 3.52
CA TRP A 72 2.81 8.97 4.97
C TRP A 72 1.36 9.07 5.42
N SER A 73 0.65 10.13 4.99
CA SER A 73 -0.77 10.30 5.32
C SER A 73 -1.65 9.17 4.78
N ALA A 74 -1.33 8.64 3.60
CA ALA A 74 -2.03 7.47 3.06
C ALA A 74 -1.74 6.20 3.87
N ALA A 75 -0.48 5.98 4.26
CA ALA A 75 -0.06 4.83 5.06
C ALA A 75 -0.73 4.82 6.44
N GLU A 76 -0.86 5.98 7.08
CA GLU A 76 -1.56 6.14 8.35
C GLU A 76 -3.02 5.67 8.26
N LYS A 77 -3.73 6.06 7.20
CA LYS A 77 -5.12 5.61 6.98
C LYS A 77 -5.23 4.10 6.82
N VAL A 78 -4.27 3.47 6.13
CA VAL A 78 -4.23 2.01 5.96
C VAL A 78 -3.97 1.32 7.30
N LEU A 79 -3.01 1.82 8.09
CA LEU A 79 -2.73 1.28 9.43
C LEU A 79 -3.93 1.42 10.36
N LEU A 80 -4.62 2.56 10.35
CA LEU A 80 -5.84 2.76 11.14
C LEU A 80 -6.95 1.79 10.73
N ALA A 81 -7.15 1.59 9.43
CA ALA A 81 -8.11 0.60 8.93
C ALA A 81 -7.75 -0.83 9.37
N PHE A 82 -6.45 -1.15 9.38
CA PHE A 82 -5.97 -2.45 9.86
C PHE A 82 -6.20 -2.64 11.37
N VAL A 83 -5.89 -1.62 12.18
CA VAL A 83 -6.18 -1.63 13.63
C VAL A 83 -7.67 -1.77 13.89
N ALA A 84 -8.52 -1.09 13.13
CA ALA A 84 -9.97 -1.23 13.24
C ALA A 84 -10.43 -2.68 12.96
N LEU A 85 -9.86 -3.32 11.94
CA LEU A 85 -10.15 -4.74 11.63
C LEU A 85 -9.72 -5.66 12.79
N LEU A 86 -8.52 -5.46 13.35
CA LEU A 86 -8.08 -6.21 14.53
C LEU A 86 -8.99 -5.98 15.73
N GLY A 87 -9.47 -4.76 15.93
CA GLY A 87 -10.44 -4.42 16.97
C GLY A 87 -11.73 -5.24 16.83
N VAL A 88 -12.29 -5.32 15.61
CA VAL A 88 -13.48 -6.14 15.33
C VAL A 88 -13.21 -7.61 15.66
N LEU A 89 -12.07 -8.16 15.24
CA LEU A 89 -11.70 -9.55 15.55
C LEU A 89 -11.66 -9.81 17.06
N ILE A 90 -11.07 -8.91 17.84
CA ILE A 90 -11.02 -9.02 19.30
C ILE A 90 -12.42 -9.00 19.90
N THR A 91 -13.30 -8.13 19.41
CA THR A 91 -14.71 -8.07 19.89
C THR A 91 -15.53 -9.31 19.53
N MET A 92 -15.09 -10.13 18.56
CA MET A 92 -15.74 -11.40 18.22
C MET A 92 -15.35 -12.53 19.18
N LEU A 93 -14.21 -12.44 19.88
CA LEU A 93 -13.73 -13.49 20.77
C LEU A 93 -14.73 -13.87 21.89
N PRO A 94 -15.39 -12.93 22.60
CA PRO A 94 -16.39 -13.28 23.60
C PRO A 94 -17.55 -14.10 23.03
N TYR A 95 -18.03 -13.76 21.83
CA TYR A 95 -19.11 -14.51 21.18
C TYR A 95 -18.69 -15.94 20.84
N ILE A 96 -17.45 -16.12 20.37
CA ILE A 96 -16.89 -17.45 20.10
C ILE A 96 -16.76 -18.26 21.39
N VAL A 97 -16.33 -17.63 22.49
CA VAL A 97 -16.25 -18.27 23.80
C VAL A 97 -17.64 -18.70 24.28
N ILE A 98 -18.65 -17.85 24.17
CA ILE A 98 -20.04 -18.20 24.53
C ILE A 98 -20.55 -19.37 23.68
N ALA A 99 -20.32 -19.34 22.37
CA ALA A 99 -20.67 -20.44 21.48
C ALA A 99 -19.95 -21.75 21.88
N GLY A 100 -18.67 -21.66 22.25
CA GLY A 100 -17.90 -22.79 22.77
C GLY A 100 -18.46 -23.35 24.08
N LEU A 101 -18.89 -22.48 25.00
CA LEU A 101 -19.54 -22.89 26.25
C LEU A 101 -20.88 -23.60 25.99
N ILE A 102 -21.69 -23.09 25.05
CA ILE A 102 -22.95 -23.71 24.64
C ILE A 102 -22.69 -25.09 24.04
N ALA A 103 -21.71 -25.21 23.14
CA ALA A 103 -21.33 -26.48 22.51
C ALA A 103 -20.82 -27.50 23.55
N ALA A 104 -20.01 -27.07 24.51
CA ALA A 104 -19.52 -27.91 25.59
C ALA A 104 -20.68 -28.41 26.48
N GLY A 105 -21.61 -27.53 26.84
CA GLY A 105 -22.80 -27.90 27.62
C GLY A 105 -23.71 -28.88 26.88
N GLY A 106 -23.98 -28.63 25.59
CA GLY A 106 -24.76 -29.54 24.75
C GLY A 106 -24.10 -30.91 24.57
N GLY A 107 -22.78 -30.93 24.36
CA GLY A 107 -21.99 -32.16 24.28
C GLY A 107 -22.04 -32.98 25.56
N TRP A 108 -21.94 -32.33 26.72
CA TRP A 108 -22.08 -32.99 28.03
C TRP A 108 -23.46 -33.63 28.20
N VAL A 109 -24.53 -32.92 27.85
CA VAL A 109 -25.90 -33.47 27.92
C VAL A 109 -26.03 -34.72 27.05
N ILE A 110 -25.54 -34.69 25.81
CA ILE A 110 -25.61 -35.85 24.89
C ILE A 110 -24.83 -37.04 25.43
N GLN A 111 -23.68 -36.81 26.10
CA GLN A 111 -22.81 -37.88 26.59
C GLN A 111 -23.25 -38.47 27.94
N ASN A 112 -23.89 -37.66 28.79
CA ASN A 112 -24.22 -38.05 30.16
C ASN A 112 -25.72 -38.32 30.39
N VAL A 113 -26.60 -37.90 29.48
CA VAL A 113 -28.04 -38.20 29.54
C VAL A 113 -28.35 -39.31 28.55
N ASN A 114 -28.39 -40.54 29.04
CA ASN A 114 -28.96 -41.67 28.31
C ASN A 114 -30.47 -41.69 28.54
N PHE A 115 -31.26 -41.61 27.47
CA PHE A 115 -32.66 -42.01 27.49
C PHE A 115 -32.77 -43.52 27.24
#